data_AF-A0A3L7PEQ4-F1
#
_entry.id   AF-A0A3L7PEQ4-F1
#
_cell.length_a   1.000
_cell.length_b   1.000
_cell.length_c   1.000
_cell.angle_alpha   90.00
_cell.angle_beta   90.00
_cell.angle_gamma   90.00
#
_symmetry.space_group_name_H-M   'P 1'
#
loop_
_entity.id
_entity.type
_entity.pdbx_description
1 polymer ?
#
loop_
_entity_poly.entity_id
_entity_poly.type
_entity_poly.pdbx_seq_one_letter_code
_entity_poly.pdbx_strand_id
1 'polypeptide(L)'
;MVNVKAKCHVRTNSLLFMGHLPWVDREFVFPGSRTESFRSGSCMDLNDLCITLILVNCVWLLVMRPAQLWVIKIVAVLGLLGSVWLWRPDRAGYYAVGPWALLIMLPMWLQHGTMFLMQQRRLSLASWLSAVLTFLHPSASARAMRKMIGVLRLMYRGEVAEGLELAKRYGIHDPGLRHLGMVLEAQKTGDWATFENELQQSHLNSLYDPILLSGQLVATAQRSDWEEFRQLCHAVGQARFSPDMNSSLYLRSFALLGDVAAVECVSASSGHQLPYENREYWTAVAEQISGAGEVAR
;
A
#
# COMPACT_ATOMS: atom_id res chain seq x y z
N MET A 1 29.13 -30.85 0.13
CA MET A 1 28.90 -30.40 1.52
C MET A 1 29.80 -29.20 1.81
N VAL A 2 29.27 -27.99 1.64
CA VAL A 2 29.97 -26.74 2.00
C VAL A 2 29.08 -26.02 3.00
N ASN A 3 29.56 -25.90 4.23
CA ASN A 3 28.87 -25.29 5.35
C ASN A 3 29.03 -23.77 5.25
N VAL A 4 28.05 -23.07 4.71
CA VAL A 4 28.03 -21.60 4.63
C VAL A 4 27.18 -21.08 5.78
N LYS A 5 27.83 -20.76 6.90
CA LYS A 5 27.24 -19.91 7.95
C LYS A 5 27.09 -18.49 7.39
N ALA A 6 25.90 -18.13 6.93
CA ALA A 6 25.56 -16.74 6.61
C ALA A 6 25.41 -15.95 7.92
N LYS A 7 26.46 -15.19 8.26
CA LYS A 7 26.49 -14.27 9.40
C LYS A 7 25.74 -13.00 9.00
N CYS A 8 24.51 -12.85 9.47
CA CYS A 8 23.67 -11.68 9.22
C CYS A 8 24.22 -10.45 9.98
N HIS A 9 25.11 -9.68 9.33
CA HIS A 9 25.53 -8.36 9.80
C HIS A 9 24.62 -7.30 9.17
N VAL A 10 23.58 -6.91 9.90
CA VAL A 10 22.80 -5.71 9.59
C VAL A 10 23.66 -4.49 9.97
N ARG A 11 24.22 -3.82 8.95
CA ARG A 11 24.82 -2.49 9.09
C ARG A 11 23.71 -1.46 9.23
N THR A 12 23.53 -0.95 10.43
CA THR A 12 22.80 0.29 10.72
C THR A 12 23.58 1.47 10.16
N ASN A 13 23.18 1.95 8.98
CA ASN A 13 23.58 3.27 8.48
C ASN A 13 22.58 4.30 9.01
N SER A 14 22.90 4.84 10.18
CA SER A 14 22.27 6.03 10.77
C SER A 14 23.14 7.24 10.48
N LEU A 15 22.86 7.98 9.40
CA LEU A 15 23.34 9.35 9.13
C LEU A 15 22.35 9.94 8.12
N LEU A 16 21.89 11.19 8.11
CA LEU A 16 22.11 12.42 8.87
C LEU A 16 21.12 13.41 8.23
N PHE A 17 20.29 14.13 8.98
CA PHE A 17 19.79 15.47 8.59
C PHE A 17 19.24 16.17 9.84
N MET A 18 20.15 16.66 10.68
CA MET A 18 19.89 17.74 11.61
C MET A 18 20.89 18.85 11.31
N GLY A 19 20.42 19.89 10.65
CA GLY A 19 21.17 21.12 10.43
C GLY A 19 21.25 21.90 11.74
N HIS A 20 22.46 22.00 12.28
CA HIS A 20 22.84 23.01 13.27
C HIS A 20 22.88 24.39 12.56
N LEU A 21 22.12 25.35 13.10
CA LEU A 21 22.38 26.77 12.92
C LEU A 21 23.04 27.29 14.20
N PRO A 22 24.26 27.86 14.13
CA PRO A 22 24.81 28.67 15.21
C PRO A 22 24.22 30.09 15.13
N TRP A 23 24.46 30.91 16.16
CA TRP A 23 24.34 32.38 16.25
C TRP A 23 23.45 32.90 17.39
N VAL A 24 24.17 33.45 18.39
CA VAL A 24 23.90 34.67 19.18
C VAL A 24 23.36 34.47 20.60
N ASP A 25 24.30 34.30 21.52
CA ASP A 25 24.29 34.94 22.84
C ASP A 25 24.35 36.47 22.65
N ARG A 26 23.27 37.17 23.01
CA ARG A 26 23.31 38.57 23.43
C ARG A 26 22.27 38.80 24.51
N GLU A 27 22.76 38.96 25.73
CA GLU A 27 22.06 39.66 26.80
C GLU A 27 21.69 41.06 26.31
N PHE A 28 20.39 41.32 26.17
CA PHE A 28 19.86 42.66 25.98
C PHE A 28 19.04 43.04 27.21
N VAL A 29 19.69 43.81 28.09
CA VAL A 29 19.01 44.62 29.11
C VAL A 29 18.32 45.77 28.37
N PHE A 30 17.00 45.87 28.49
CA PHE A 30 16.27 47.10 28.18
C PHE A 30 15.53 47.63 29.41
N PRO A 31 15.50 48.96 29.59
CA PRO A 31 15.05 49.62 30.80
C PRO A 31 13.54 49.89 30.78
N GLY A 32 12.96 49.98 31.98
CA GLY A 32 12.03 51.04 32.34
C GLY A 32 10.77 51.24 31.50
N SER A 33 9.67 50.67 31.99
CA SER A 33 8.35 51.32 32.14
C SER A 33 7.83 52.17 30.99
N ARG A 34 6.88 51.59 30.23
CA ARG A 34 5.72 52.34 29.75
C ARG A 34 4.52 51.40 29.73
N THR A 35 3.59 51.61 30.66
CA THR A 35 2.26 50.98 30.68
C THR A 35 1.43 51.58 29.54
N GLU A 36 1.70 51.11 28.33
CA GLU A 36 0.77 51.25 27.22
C GLU A 36 -0.27 50.14 27.36
N SER A 37 -1.53 50.56 27.47
CA SER A 37 -2.70 49.69 27.43
C SER A 37 -2.63 48.80 26.19
N PHE A 38 -2.19 47.56 26.36
CA PHE A 38 -2.38 46.51 25.37
C PHE A 38 -3.88 46.43 25.11
N ARG A 39 -4.33 46.95 23.96
CA ARG A 39 -5.59 46.53 23.36
C ARG A 39 -5.56 45.01 23.40
N SER A 40 -6.53 44.41 24.07
CA SER A 40 -6.82 42.99 24.02
C SER A 40 -6.81 42.54 22.56
N GLY A 41 -5.68 41.99 22.11
CA GLY A 41 -5.63 41.27 20.86
C GLY A 41 -6.60 40.12 21.03
N SER A 42 -7.69 40.13 20.26
CA SER A 42 -8.71 39.08 20.30
C SER A 42 -8.03 37.74 20.13
N CYS A 43 -7.81 37.04 21.25
CA CYS A 43 -7.52 35.61 21.20
C CYS A 43 -8.77 34.99 20.58
N MET A 44 -8.66 34.50 19.34
CA MET A 44 -9.74 33.72 18.76
C MET A 44 -10.01 32.56 19.72
N ASP A 45 -11.27 32.44 20.15
CA ASP A 45 -11.70 31.28 20.90
C ASP A 45 -11.43 30.03 20.06
N LEU A 46 -11.03 28.94 20.70
CA LEU A 46 -10.83 27.66 20.03
C LEU A 46 -12.12 27.20 19.31
N ASN A 47 -13.29 27.59 19.83
CA ASN A 47 -14.58 27.41 19.14
C ASN A 47 -14.60 28.13 17.78
N ASP A 48 -14.18 29.41 17.73
CA ASP A 48 -14.14 30.22 16.50
C ASP A 48 -13.09 29.70 15.52
N LEU A 49 -11.97 29.19 16.02
CA LEU A 49 -10.96 28.52 15.20
C LEU A 49 -11.52 27.26 14.53
N CYS A 50 -12.23 26.40 15.26
CA CYS A 50 -12.86 25.21 14.70
C CYS A 50 -13.90 25.55 13.64
N ILE A 51 -14.74 26.57 13.89
CA ILE A 51 -15.74 27.05 12.92
C ILE A 51 -15.05 27.57 11.65
N THR A 52 -14.02 28.41 11.81
CA THR A 52 -13.26 28.98 10.70
C THR A 52 -12.61 27.89 9.86
N LEU A 53 -12.02 26.87 10.50
CA LEU A 53 -11.41 25.72 9.81
C LEU A 53 -12.44 24.97 8.95
N ILE A 54 -13.61 24.69 9.50
CA ILE A 54 -14.70 24.00 8.77
C ILE A 54 -15.17 24.85 7.59
N LEU A 55 -15.36 26.15 7.77
CA LEU A 55 -15.81 27.07 6.71
C LEU A 55 -14.77 27.19 5.59
N VAL A 56 -13.49 27.40 5.93
CA VAL A 56 -12.40 27.46 4.94
C VAL A 56 -12.30 26.15 4.18
N ASN A 57 -12.42 24.99 4.85
CA ASN A 57 -12.42 23.70 4.19
C ASN A 57 -13.61 23.51 3.24
N CYS A 58 -14.81 23.93 3.64
CA CYS A 58 -16.01 23.89 2.79
C CYS A 58 -15.85 24.77 1.54
N VAL A 59 -15.35 26.00 1.69
CA VAL A 59 -15.07 26.90 0.56
C VAL A 59 -14.00 26.31 -0.36
N TRP A 60 -12.91 25.79 0.20
CA TRP A 60 -11.86 25.14 -0.57
C TRP A 60 -12.37 23.95 -1.38
N LEU A 61 -13.21 23.09 -0.77
CA LEU A 61 -13.81 21.95 -1.44
C LEU A 61 -14.77 22.36 -2.57
N LEU A 62 -15.55 23.44 -2.38
CA LEU A 62 -16.42 23.99 -3.43
C LEU A 62 -15.61 24.50 -4.62
N VAL A 63 -14.53 25.24 -4.37
CA VAL A 63 -13.67 25.83 -5.42
C VAL A 63 -12.93 24.75 -6.20
N MET A 64 -12.33 23.78 -5.50
CA MET A 64 -11.49 22.77 -6.13
C MET A 64 -12.28 21.64 -6.80
N ARG A 65 -13.48 21.32 -6.31
CA ARG A 65 -14.25 20.13 -6.76
C ARG A 65 -15.74 20.41 -6.83
N PRO A 66 -16.22 21.08 -7.89
CA PRO A 66 -17.63 21.46 -8.04
C PRO A 66 -18.60 20.29 -8.34
N ALA A 67 -18.22 19.03 -8.06
CA ALA A 67 -19.10 17.89 -8.32
C ALA A 67 -20.24 17.84 -7.28
N GLN A 68 -21.45 17.51 -7.75
CA GLN A 68 -22.70 17.49 -6.97
C GLN A 68 -22.59 16.72 -5.64
N LEU A 69 -21.76 15.67 -5.58
CA LEU A 69 -21.60 14.83 -4.40
C LEU A 69 -20.77 15.50 -3.29
N TRP A 70 -19.91 16.46 -3.62
CA TRP A 70 -19.22 17.29 -2.63
C TRP A 70 -20.16 18.33 -2.02
N VAL A 71 -21.07 18.86 -2.82
CA VAL A 71 -22.10 19.79 -2.34
C VAL A 71 -22.94 19.15 -1.24
N ILE A 72 -23.35 17.89 -1.41
CA ILE A 72 -24.12 17.15 -0.38
C ILE A 72 -23.34 17.06 0.95
N LYS A 73 -22.04 16.73 0.89
CA LYS A 73 -21.19 16.66 2.09
C LYS A 73 -21.07 18.02 2.77
N ILE A 74 -20.89 19.08 1.98
CA ILE A 74 -20.75 20.45 2.47
C ILE A 74 -22.06 20.92 3.10
N VAL A 75 -23.20 20.68 2.45
CA VAL A 75 -24.52 20.97 3.00
C VAL A 75 -24.79 20.19 4.29
N ALA A 76 -24.38 18.92 4.36
CA ALA A 76 -24.53 18.12 5.59
C ALA A 76 -23.69 18.68 6.74
N VAL A 77 -22.43 19.05 6.48
CA VAL A 77 -21.52 19.64 7.48
C VAL A 77 -22.01 21.03 7.93
N LEU A 78 -22.39 21.89 6.98
CA LEU A 78 -22.91 23.22 7.28
C LEU A 78 -24.27 23.18 7.97
N GLY A 79 -25.13 22.22 7.60
CA GLY A 79 -26.41 21.97 8.26
C GLY A 79 -26.22 21.51 9.70
N LEU A 80 -25.28 20.59 9.94
CA LEU A 80 -24.92 20.17 11.30
C LEU A 80 -24.35 21.34 12.10
N LEU A 81 -23.39 22.07 11.54
CA LEU A 81 -22.82 23.25 12.20
C LEU A 81 -23.88 24.32 12.52
N GLY A 82 -24.75 24.64 11.57
CA GLY A 82 -25.84 25.61 11.74
C GLY A 82 -26.86 25.16 12.77
N SER A 83 -27.24 23.88 12.79
CA SER A 83 -28.17 23.33 13.78
C SER A 83 -27.61 23.40 15.21
N VAL A 84 -26.33 23.07 15.38
CA VAL A 84 -25.67 23.16 16.69
C VAL A 84 -25.48 24.62 17.09
N TRP A 85 -25.17 25.50 16.14
CA TRP A 85 -25.01 26.94 16.39
C TRP A 85 -26.31 27.58 16.89
N LEU A 86 -27.47 27.18 16.37
CA LEU A 86 -28.78 27.64 16.87
C LEU A 86 -29.09 27.19 18.30
N TRP A 87 -28.57 26.04 18.73
CA TRP A 87 -28.83 25.51 20.08
C TRP A 87 -27.81 25.98 21.11
N ARG A 88 -26.51 25.98 20.76
CA ARG A 88 -25.40 26.35 21.64
C ARG A 88 -24.25 26.97 20.84
N PRO A 89 -24.29 28.28 20.55
CA PRO A 89 -23.27 28.95 19.74
C PRO A 89 -21.87 28.83 20.35
N ASP A 90 -21.76 28.91 21.68
CA ASP A 90 -20.49 28.87 22.42
C ASP A 90 -19.73 27.54 22.32
N ARG A 91 -20.39 26.46 21.86
CA ARG A 91 -19.76 25.13 21.72
C ARG A 91 -19.93 24.50 20.34
N ALA A 92 -20.44 25.27 19.37
CA ALA A 92 -20.82 24.73 18.07
C ALA A 92 -19.66 24.10 17.29
N GLY A 93 -18.48 24.73 17.34
CA GLY A 93 -17.26 24.23 16.71
C GLY A 93 -16.82 22.88 17.26
N TYR A 94 -16.87 22.68 18.59
CA TYR A 94 -16.45 21.42 19.22
C TYR A 94 -17.32 20.23 18.84
N TYR A 95 -18.64 20.41 18.75
CA TYR A 95 -19.54 19.34 18.35
C TYR A 95 -19.48 19.07 16.84
N ALA A 96 -19.22 20.09 16.03
CA ALA A 96 -19.15 19.95 14.57
C ALA A 96 -17.82 19.37 14.07
N VAL A 97 -16.70 19.64 14.77
CA VAL A 97 -15.36 19.20 14.31
C VAL A 97 -15.21 17.69 14.26
N GLY A 98 -15.82 16.96 15.20
CA GLY A 98 -15.75 15.48 15.23
C GLY A 98 -16.39 14.83 13.99
N PRO A 99 -17.69 15.06 13.72
CA PRO A 99 -18.35 14.59 12.52
C PRO A 99 -17.68 15.06 11.22
N TRP A 100 -17.20 16.31 11.17
CA TRP A 100 -16.46 16.84 10.02
C TRP A 100 -15.15 16.08 9.78
N ALA A 101 -14.33 15.90 10.83
CA ALA A 101 -13.07 15.17 10.74
C ALA A 101 -13.31 13.72 10.33
N LEU A 102 -14.33 13.06 10.89
CA LEU A 102 -14.72 11.71 10.51
C LEU A 102 -15.11 11.63 9.03
N LEU A 103 -15.90 12.57 8.52
CA LEU A 103 -16.33 12.59 7.12
C LEU A 103 -15.16 12.73 6.13
N ILE A 104 -14.11 13.47 6.53
CA ILE A 104 -12.90 13.66 5.72
C ILE A 104 -11.94 12.48 5.82
N MET A 105 -11.73 11.95 7.03
CA MET A 105 -10.76 10.88 7.28
C MET A 105 -11.29 9.51 6.86
N LEU A 106 -12.59 9.26 6.96
CA LEU A 106 -13.18 7.95 6.68
C LEU A 106 -12.90 7.44 5.26
N PRO A 107 -13.06 8.22 4.17
CA PRO A 107 -12.68 7.76 2.83
C PRO A 107 -11.19 7.42 2.71
N MET A 108 -10.33 8.18 3.39
CA MET A 108 -8.88 7.93 3.40
C MET A 108 -8.58 6.59 4.08
N TRP A 109 -9.14 6.33 5.26
CA TRP A 109 -8.98 5.05 5.94
C TRP A 109 -9.57 3.88 5.17
N LEU A 110 -10.74 4.05 4.55
CA LEU A 110 -11.35 3.03 3.69
C LEU A 110 -10.49 2.71 2.47
N GLN A 111 -9.88 3.73 1.85
CA GLN A 111 -8.96 3.53 0.72
C GLN A 111 -7.70 2.76 1.15
N HIS A 112 -7.06 3.16 2.26
CA HIS A 112 -5.90 2.46 2.80
C HIS A 112 -6.25 1.02 3.21
N GLY A 113 -7.36 0.83 3.91
CA GLY A 113 -7.84 -0.50 4.29
C GLY A 113 -8.15 -1.37 3.07
N THR A 114 -8.66 -0.78 1.98
CA THR A 114 -8.92 -1.55 0.76
C THR A 114 -7.63 -1.99 0.10
N MET A 115 -6.65 -1.09 -0.04
CA MET A 115 -5.33 -1.43 -0.59
C MET A 115 -4.63 -2.50 0.23
N PHE A 116 -4.67 -2.37 1.56
CA PHE A 116 -4.13 -3.37 2.48
C PHE A 116 -4.79 -4.74 2.28
N LEU A 117 -6.12 -4.79 2.18
CA LEU A 117 -6.84 -6.04 1.93
C LEU A 117 -6.55 -6.64 0.54
N MET A 118 -6.32 -5.79 -0.47
CA MET A 118 -5.89 -6.23 -1.81
C MET A 118 -4.50 -6.87 -1.76
N GLN A 119 -3.55 -6.24 -1.06
CA GLN A 119 -2.21 -6.79 -0.85
C GLN A 119 -2.27 -8.12 -0.09
N GLN A 120 -3.16 -8.23 0.89
CA GLN A 120 -3.41 -9.47 1.62
C GLN A 120 -4.20 -10.54 0.84
N ARG A 121 -4.53 -10.30 -0.44
CA ARG A 121 -5.39 -11.17 -1.27
C ARG A 121 -6.79 -11.43 -0.70
N ARG A 122 -7.24 -10.65 0.28
CA ARG A 122 -8.59 -10.71 0.86
C ARG A 122 -9.60 -9.97 -0.03
N LEU A 123 -9.72 -10.39 -1.28
CA LEU A 123 -10.45 -9.69 -2.34
C LEU A 123 -11.96 -9.60 -2.09
N SER A 124 -12.54 -10.51 -1.30
CA SER A 124 -13.95 -10.44 -0.87
C SER A 124 -14.19 -9.23 0.01
N LEU A 125 -13.36 -9.06 1.05
CA LEU A 125 -13.44 -7.92 1.97
C LEU A 125 -13.05 -6.62 1.29
N ALA A 126 -12.00 -6.63 0.45
CA ALA A 126 -11.60 -5.45 -0.33
C ALA A 126 -12.74 -4.95 -1.25
N SER A 127 -13.50 -5.87 -1.84
CA SER A 127 -14.65 -5.50 -2.67
C SER A 127 -15.80 -4.92 -1.87
N TRP A 128 -16.05 -5.42 -0.66
CA TRP A 128 -17.06 -4.84 0.21
C TRP A 128 -16.65 -3.43 0.64
N LEU A 129 -15.40 -3.26 1.08
CA LEU A 129 -14.86 -1.98 1.54
C LEU A 129 -14.80 -0.95 0.41
N SER A 130 -14.40 -1.35 -0.80
CA SER A 130 -14.44 -0.48 -1.99
C SER A 130 -15.87 -0.09 -2.40
N ALA A 131 -16.86 -0.95 -2.15
CA ALA A 131 -18.26 -0.60 -2.40
C ALA A 131 -18.74 0.49 -1.43
N VAL A 132 -18.41 0.35 -0.14
CA VAL A 132 -18.66 1.38 0.89
C VAL A 132 -17.94 2.69 0.54
N LEU A 133 -16.66 2.61 0.13
CA LEU A 133 -15.90 3.78 -0.31
C LEU A 133 -16.53 4.43 -1.55
N THR A 134 -16.98 3.65 -2.53
CA THR A 134 -17.63 4.19 -3.73
C THR A 134 -18.95 4.88 -3.38
N PHE A 135 -19.69 4.37 -2.40
CA PHE A 135 -20.91 5.01 -1.91
C PHE A 135 -20.62 6.33 -1.17
N LEU A 136 -19.66 6.33 -0.25
CA LEU A 136 -19.27 7.51 0.53
C LEU A 136 -18.52 8.56 -0.29
N HIS A 137 -17.76 8.13 -1.29
CA HIS A 137 -16.90 8.96 -2.10
C HIS A 137 -16.84 8.40 -3.54
N PRO A 138 -17.87 8.70 -4.37
CA PRO A 138 -18.00 8.21 -5.75
C PRO A 138 -17.03 8.90 -6.74
N SER A 139 -15.73 8.83 -6.45
CA SER A 139 -14.69 9.29 -7.36
C SER A 139 -14.47 8.29 -8.50
N ALA A 140 -13.85 8.77 -9.58
CA ALA A 140 -13.35 7.90 -10.64
C ALA A 140 -12.35 6.86 -10.09
N SER A 141 -11.47 7.26 -9.15
CA SER A 141 -10.50 6.37 -8.51
C SER A 141 -11.15 5.25 -7.69
N ALA A 142 -12.18 5.54 -6.89
CA ALA A 142 -12.87 4.53 -6.10
C ALA A 142 -13.58 3.51 -6.99
N ARG A 143 -14.23 3.98 -8.07
CA ARG A 143 -14.86 3.12 -9.08
C ARG A 143 -13.84 2.27 -9.83
N ALA A 144 -12.69 2.84 -10.21
CA ALA A 144 -11.60 2.12 -10.86
C ALA A 144 -11.03 1.01 -9.95
N MET A 145 -10.80 1.32 -8.66
CA MET A 145 -10.33 0.35 -7.68
C MET A 145 -11.31 -0.82 -7.52
N ARG A 146 -12.62 -0.53 -7.41
CA ARG A 146 -13.65 -1.58 -7.34
C ARG A 146 -13.66 -2.48 -8.59
N LYS A 147 -13.54 -1.89 -9.78
CA LYS A 147 -13.43 -2.63 -11.05
C LYS A 147 -12.18 -3.53 -11.07
N MET A 148 -11.03 -3.00 -10.65
CA MET A 148 -9.77 -3.74 -10.55
C MET A 148 -9.88 -4.94 -9.60
N ILE A 149 -10.51 -4.77 -8.44
CA ILE A 149 -10.74 -5.88 -7.49
C ILE A 149 -11.57 -7.01 -8.13
N GLY A 150 -12.57 -6.64 -8.94
CA GLY A 150 -13.38 -7.61 -9.69
C GLY A 150 -12.53 -8.42 -10.68
N VAL A 151 -11.67 -7.76 -11.45
CA VAL A 151 -10.72 -8.40 -12.38
C VAL A 151 -9.79 -9.36 -11.64
N LEU A 152 -9.12 -8.87 -10.59
CA LEU A 152 -8.18 -9.68 -9.81
C LEU A 152 -8.86 -10.91 -9.20
N ARG A 153 -10.13 -10.80 -8.77
CA ARG A 153 -10.87 -11.93 -8.21
C ARG A 153 -11.05 -13.05 -9.22
N LEU A 154 -11.40 -12.75 -10.47
CA LEU A 154 -11.54 -13.76 -11.53
C LEU A 154 -10.18 -14.41 -11.82
N MET A 155 -9.13 -13.59 -11.94
CA MET A 155 -7.78 -14.09 -12.21
C MET A 155 -7.29 -15.05 -11.11
N TYR A 156 -7.44 -14.69 -9.83
CA TYR A 156 -7.04 -15.55 -8.72
C TYR A 156 -7.92 -16.78 -8.51
N ARG A 157 -9.10 -16.85 -9.14
CA ARG A 157 -9.92 -18.07 -9.23
C ARG A 157 -9.48 -19.01 -10.36
N GLY A 158 -8.50 -18.59 -11.17
CA GLY A 158 -8.03 -19.34 -12.33
C GLY A 158 -8.85 -19.09 -13.60
N GLU A 159 -9.74 -18.09 -13.61
CA GLU A 159 -10.51 -17.60 -14.76
C GLU A 159 -9.75 -16.41 -15.40
N VAL A 160 -8.48 -16.64 -15.77
CA VAL A 160 -7.57 -15.57 -16.23
C VAL A 160 -8.09 -14.88 -17.49
N ALA A 161 -8.57 -15.65 -18.47
CA ALA A 161 -9.11 -15.12 -19.72
C ALA A 161 -10.33 -14.21 -19.47
N GLU A 162 -11.28 -14.63 -18.62
CA GLU A 162 -12.45 -13.83 -18.26
C GLU A 162 -12.06 -12.56 -17.49
N GLY A 163 -11.06 -12.66 -16.60
CA GLY A 163 -10.50 -11.51 -15.90
C GLY A 163 -9.91 -10.47 -16.85
N LEU A 164 -9.10 -10.90 -17.82
CA LEU A 164 -8.52 -10.02 -18.83
C LEU A 164 -9.57 -9.42 -19.77
N GLU A 165 -10.60 -10.19 -20.14
CA GLU A 165 -11.72 -9.68 -20.92
C GLU A 165 -12.50 -8.62 -20.14
N LEU A 166 -12.76 -8.86 -18.85
CA LEU A 166 -13.42 -7.90 -17.97
C LEU A 166 -12.60 -6.60 -17.83
N ALA A 167 -11.26 -6.72 -17.73
CA ALA A 167 -10.36 -5.56 -17.71
C ALA A 167 -10.50 -4.72 -18.99
N LYS A 168 -10.53 -5.37 -20.16
CA LYS A 168 -10.76 -4.70 -21.46
C LYS A 168 -12.12 -3.99 -21.50
N ARG A 169 -13.21 -4.66 -21.07
CA ARG A 169 -14.55 -4.05 -20.99
C ARG A 169 -14.59 -2.83 -20.07
N TYR A 170 -13.77 -2.84 -19.02
CA TYR A 170 -13.63 -1.70 -18.11
C TYR A 170 -12.68 -0.59 -18.60
N GLY A 171 -11.97 -0.80 -19.71
CA GLY A 171 -10.97 0.14 -20.23
C GLY A 171 -9.69 0.18 -19.40
N ILE A 172 -9.39 -0.88 -18.64
CA ILE A 172 -8.17 -0.99 -17.83
C ILE A 172 -7.05 -1.49 -18.72
N HIS A 173 -6.09 -0.62 -19.03
CA HIS A 173 -4.93 -0.92 -19.87
C HIS A 173 -3.67 -0.98 -19.00
N ASP A 174 -3.63 -1.97 -18.10
CA ASP A 174 -2.50 -2.20 -17.21
C ASP A 174 -1.69 -3.41 -17.71
N PRO A 175 -0.44 -3.24 -18.18
CA PRO A 175 0.40 -4.35 -18.61
C PRO A 175 0.67 -5.35 -17.47
N GLY A 176 0.67 -4.89 -16.21
CA GLY A 176 0.87 -5.76 -15.05
C GLY A 176 -0.22 -6.82 -14.90
N LEU A 177 -1.45 -6.56 -15.37
CA LEU A 177 -2.51 -7.57 -15.39
C LEU A 177 -2.23 -8.69 -16.40
N ARG A 178 -1.67 -8.36 -17.56
CA ARG A 178 -1.27 -9.36 -18.55
C ARG A 178 -0.15 -10.24 -17.98
N HIS A 179 0.87 -9.62 -17.39
CA HIS A 179 2.00 -10.32 -16.78
C HIS A 179 1.56 -11.22 -15.62
N LEU A 180 0.66 -10.73 -14.78
CA LEU A 180 0.05 -11.54 -13.72
C LEU A 180 -0.74 -12.72 -14.30
N GLY A 181 -1.48 -12.50 -15.39
CA GLY A 181 -2.20 -13.57 -16.09
C GLY A 181 -1.28 -14.68 -16.57
N MET A 182 -0.18 -14.32 -17.24
CA MET A 182 0.85 -15.27 -17.71
C MET A 182 1.41 -16.11 -16.56
N VAL A 183 1.79 -15.46 -15.45
CA VAL A 183 2.35 -16.16 -14.28
C VAL A 183 1.31 -17.08 -13.61
N LEU A 184 0.07 -16.63 -13.47
CA LEU A 184 -1.00 -17.43 -12.87
C LEU A 184 -1.37 -18.64 -13.74
N GLU A 185 -1.38 -18.46 -15.06
CA GLU A 185 -1.63 -19.55 -16.01
C GLU A 185 -0.52 -20.60 -15.96
N ALA A 186 0.74 -20.19 -16.01
CA ALA A 186 1.90 -21.07 -15.86
C ALA A 186 1.91 -21.80 -14.52
N GLN A 187 1.56 -21.12 -13.43
CA GLN A 187 1.44 -21.73 -12.11
C GLN A 187 0.32 -22.77 -12.04
N LYS A 188 -0.80 -22.54 -12.73
CA LYS A 188 -1.95 -23.46 -12.75
C LYS A 188 -1.68 -24.70 -13.61
N THR A 189 -1.06 -24.53 -14.78
CA THR A 189 -0.80 -25.62 -15.73
C THR A 189 0.49 -26.37 -15.43
N GLY A 190 1.44 -25.74 -14.72
CA GLY A 190 2.80 -26.21 -14.57
C GLY A 190 3.65 -26.05 -15.84
N ASP A 191 3.11 -25.42 -16.90
CA ASP A 191 3.80 -25.23 -18.16
C ASP A 191 4.63 -23.94 -18.17
N TRP A 192 5.76 -24.00 -17.47
CA TRP A 192 6.70 -22.87 -17.42
C TRP A 192 7.49 -22.68 -18.71
N ALA A 193 7.59 -23.71 -19.56
CA ALA A 193 8.27 -23.60 -20.85
C ALA A 193 7.49 -22.66 -21.78
N THR A 194 6.16 -22.76 -21.81
CA THR A 194 5.32 -21.82 -22.57
C THR A 194 5.45 -20.39 -22.04
N PHE A 195 5.49 -20.20 -20.71
CA PHE A 195 5.73 -18.89 -20.09
C PHE A 195 7.07 -18.27 -20.52
N GLU A 196 8.16 -19.05 -20.49
CA GLU A 196 9.49 -18.58 -20.89
C GLU A 196 9.52 -18.22 -22.39
N ASN A 197 8.91 -19.04 -23.24
CA ASN A 197 8.79 -18.77 -24.67
C ASN A 197 8.03 -17.47 -24.95
N GLU A 198 6.88 -17.26 -24.29
CA GLU A 198 6.12 -16.02 -24.42
C GLU A 198 6.90 -14.80 -23.92
N LEU A 199 7.66 -14.97 -22.84
CA LEU A 199 8.50 -13.91 -22.27
C LEU A 199 9.63 -13.51 -23.23
N GLN A 200 10.28 -14.48 -23.86
CA GLN A 200 11.31 -14.24 -24.88
C GLN A 200 10.73 -13.57 -26.14
N GLN A 201 9.58 -14.06 -26.63
CA GLN A 201 8.92 -13.52 -27.83
C GLN A 201 8.39 -12.10 -27.63
N SER A 202 7.92 -11.77 -26.42
CA SER A 202 7.37 -10.46 -26.11
C SER A 202 8.45 -9.39 -25.87
N HIS A 203 9.73 -9.76 -25.87
CA HIS A 203 10.87 -8.90 -25.54
C HIS A 203 10.72 -8.17 -24.20
N LEU A 204 9.90 -8.74 -23.29
CA LEU A 204 9.68 -8.17 -21.97
C LEU A 204 10.88 -8.49 -21.08
N ASN A 205 11.45 -7.46 -20.48
CA ASN A 205 12.54 -7.65 -19.53
C ASN A 205 11.99 -7.79 -18.12
N SER A 206 12.06 -9.01 -17.60
CA SER A 206 11.64 -9.38 -16.25
C SER A 206 12.35 -8.59 -15.15
N LEU A 207 13.56 -8.10 -15.39
CA LEU A 207 14.33 -7.32 -14.39
C LEU A 207 13.65 -6.00 -14.00
N TYR A 208 12.73 -5.51 -14.83
CA TYR A 208 11.95 -4.30 -14.55
C TYR A 208 10.53 -4.58 -14.08
N ASP A 209 10.11 -5.85 -14.09
CA ASP A 209 8.78 -6.25 -13.66
C ASP A 209 8.85 -7.36 -12.58
N PRO A 210 8.52 -7.04 -11.32
CA PRO A 210 8.62 -8.00 -10.22
C PRO A 210 7.65 -9.19 -10.38
N ILE A 211 6.57 -9.06 -11.14
CA ILE A 211 5.64 -10.15 -11.43
C ILE A 211 6.31 -11.16 -12.35
N LEU A 212 6.91 -10.70 -13.44
CA LEU A 212 7.61 -11.55 -14.41
C LEU A 212 8.88 -12.16 -13.81
N LEU A 213 9.66 -11.37 -13.04
CA LEU A 213 10.84 -11.85 -12.33
C LEU A 213 10.47 -12.99 -11.38
N SER A 214 9.34 -12.87 -10.70
CA SER A 214 8.86 -13.97 -9.88
C SER A 214 8.52 -15.22 -10.68
N GLY A 215 7.90 -15.09 -11.86
CA GLY A 215 7.60 -16.23 -12.72
C GLY A 215 8.88 -16.93 -13.17
N GLN A 216 9.88 -16.16 -13.60
CA GLN A 216 11.18 -16.68 -14.02
C GLN A 216 11.94 -17.40 -12.89
N LEU A 217 11.92 -16.87 -11.66
CA LEU A 217 12.53 -17.56 -10.52
C LEU A 217 11.96 -18.96 -10.33
N VAL A 218 10.63 -19.12 -10.46
CA VAL A 218 9.99 -20.42 -10.34
C VAL A 218 10.33 -21.31 -11.55
N ALA A 219 10.25 -20.78 -12.77
CA ALA A 219 10.55 -21.52 -14.00
C ALA A 219 12.00 -22.08 -14.01
N THR A 220 12.98 -21.24 -13.68
CA THR A 220 14.40 -21.63 -13.60
C THR A 220 14.67 -22.65 -12.49
N ALA A 221 14.03 -22.48 -11.32
CA ALA A 221 14.13 -23.46 -10.24
C ALA A 221 13.53 -24.83 -10.65
N GLN A 222 12.39 -24.85 -11.34
CA GLN A 222 11.78 -26.10 -11.82
C GLN A 222 12.65 -26.82 -12.87
N ARG A 223 13.33 -26.07 -13.73
CA ARG A 223 14.32 -26.61 -14.68
C ARG A 223 15.63 -27.07 -14.03
N SER A 224 15.83 -26.81 -12.73
CA SER A 224 17.09 -27.06 -12.03
C SER A 224 18.29 -26.31 -12.63
N ASP A 225 18.05 -25.16 -13.28
CA ASP A 225 19.11 -24.30 -13.84
C ASP A 225 19.64 -23.35 -12.77
N TRP A 226 20.46 -23.90 -11.87
CA TRP A 226 20.91 -23.19 -10.68
C TRP A 226 21.87 -22.03 -10.96
N GLU A 227 22.50 -21.99 -12.12
CA GLU A 227 23.37 -20.87 -12.51
C GLU A 227 22.52 -19.65 -12.86
N GLU A 228 21.55 -19.82 -13.76
CA GLU A 228 20.59 -18.78 -14.12
C GLU A 228 19.79 -18.32 -12.89
N PHE A 229 19.31 -19.25 -12.07
CA PHE A 229 18.58 -18.95 -10.85
C PHE A 229 19.39 -18.06 -9.87
N ARG A 230 20.70 -18.34 -9.69
CA ARG A 230 21.57 -17.49 -8.84
C ARG A 230 21.75 -16.09 -9.42
N GLN A 231 21.89 -15.97 -10.73
CA GLN A 231 21.97 -14.68 -11.41
C GLN A 231 20.68 -13.87 -11.17
N LEU A 232 19.51 -14.50 -11.28
CA LEU A 232 18.23 -13.87 -10.98
C LEU A 232 18.13 -13.46 -9.51
N CYS A 233 18.56 -14.31 -8.57
CA CYS A 233 18.58 -13.95 -7.14
C CYS A 233 19.48 -12.75 -6.85
N HIS A 234 20.65 -12.68 -7.50
CA HIS A 234 21.53 -11.53 -7.41
C HIS A 234 20.86 -10.27 -8.00
N ALA A 235 20.15 -10.41 -9.12
CA ALA A 235 19.40 -9.32 -9.73
C ALA A 235 18.24 -8.83 -8.83
N VAL A 236 17.52 -9.73 -8.14
CA VAL A 236 16.55 -9.35 -7.08
C VAL A 236 17.24 -8.52 -6.01
N GLY A 237 18.45 -8.90 -5.59
CA GLY A 237 19.28 -8.16 -4.64
C GLY A 237 19.63 -6.73 -5.06
N GLN A 238 19.73 -6.49 -6.38
CA GLN A 238 20.08 -5.19 -6.95
C GLN A 238 18.85 -4.37 -7.39
N ALA A 239 17.71 -5.04 -7.58
CA ALA A 239 16.50 -4.42 -8.06
C ALA A 239 15.92 -3.44 -7.03
N ARG A 240 15.58 -2.24 -7.51
CA ARG A 240 14.99 -1.18 -6.69
C ARG A 240 13.46 -1.20 -6.79
N PHE A 241 12.83 -2.33 -6.46
CA PHE A 241 11.38 -2.37 -6.31
C PHE A 241 10.94 -1.81 -4.96
N SER A 242 9.62 -1.63 -4.80
CA SER A 242 9.05 -1.29 -3.50
C SER A 242 9.42 -2.35 -2.44
N PRO A 243 9.59 -1.97 -1.16
CA PRO A 243 9.95 -2.90 -0.10
C PRO A 243 9.06 -4.15 -0.07
N ASP A 244 7.75 -3.97 -0.20
CA ASP A 244 6.75 -5.04 -0.20
C ASP A 244 6.98 -6.07 -1.34
N MET A 245 7.31 -5.58 -2.54
CA MET A 245 7.59 -6.44 -3.71
C MET A 245 8.92 -7.18 -3.54
N ASN A 246 9.94 -6.49 -3.03
CA ASN A 246 11.24 -7.09 -2.74
C ASN A 246 11.11 -8.22 -1.71
N SER A 247 10.37 -8.00 -0.62
CA SER A 247 10.10 -9.03 0.39
C SER A 247 9.44 -10.27 -0.22
N SER A 248 8.47 -10.11 -1.12
CA SER A 248 7.84 -11.25 -1.80
C SER A 248 8.81 -11.99 -2.73
N LEU A 249 9.74 -11.29 -3.38
CA LEU A 249 10.74 -11.91 -4.26
C LEU A 249 11.80 -12.65 -3.44
N TYR A 250 12.34 -12.05 -2.39
CA TYR A 250 13.27 -12.70 -1.48
C TYR A 250 12.67 -13.95 -0.83
N LEU A 251 11.42 -13.87 -0.38
CA LEU A 251 10.71 -15.01 0.19
C LEU A 251 10.69 -16.18 -0.79
N ARG A 252 10.37 -15.92 -2.07
CA ARG A 252 10.37 -16.94 -3.13
C ARG A 252 11.76 -17.48 -3.40
N SER A 253 12.76 -16.61 -3.55
CA SER A 253 14.15 -17.00 -3.78
C SER A 253 14.67 -17.92 -2.68
N PHE A 254 14.49 -17.57 -1.41
CA PHE A 254 14.94 -18.38 -0.28
C PHE A 254 14.16 -19.69 -0.17
N ALA A 255 12.85 -19.66 -0.41
CA ALA A 255 12.04 -20.87 -0.38
C ALA A 255 12.48 -21.87 -1.46
N LEU A 256 12.74 -21.40 -2.68
CA LEU A 256 13.21 -22.23 -3.79
C LEU A 256 14.66 -22.75 -3.59
N LEU A 257 15.43 -22.13 -2.70
CA LEU A 257 16.74 -22.62 -2.25
C LEU A 257 16.65 -23.61 -1.07
N GLY A 258 15.47 -23.78 -0.47
CA GLY A 258 15.29 -24.60 0.74
C GLY A 258 15.81 -23.95 2.03
N ASP A 259 16.05 -22.63 2.06
CA ASP A 259 16.54 -21.95 3.26
C ASP A 259 15.37 -21.53 4.16
N VAL A 260 14.89 -22.47 4.99
CA VAL A 260 13.76 -22.28 5.91
C VAL A 260 14.02 -21.11 6.87
N ALA A 261 15.24 -20.98 7.40
CA ALA A 261 15.59 -19.92 8.35
C ALA A 261 15.54 -18.53 7.70
N ALA A 262 16.00 -18.40 6.45
CA ALA A 262 15.88 -17.15 5.71
C ALA A 262 14.42 -16.81 5.38
N VAL A 263 13.60 -17.82 5.03
CA VAL A 263 12.15 -17.64 4.79
C VAL A 263 11.45 -17.12 6.05
N GLU A 264 11.76 -17.67 7.22
CA GLU A 264 11.24 -17.19 8.51
C GLU A 264 11.71 -15.77 8.83
N CYS A 265 12.98 -15.46 8.61
CA CYS A 265 13.55 -14.13 8.83
C CYS A 265 12.90 -13.06 7.94
N VAL A 266 12.74 -13.35 6.64
CA VAL A 266 12.04 -12.44 5.69
C VAL A 266 10.57 -12.30 6.08
N SER A 267 9.92 -13.39 6.47
CA SER A 267 8.53 -13.38 6.91
C SER A 267 8.33 -12.54 8.18
N ALA A 268 9.23 -12.65 9.15
CA ALA A 268 9.18 -11.89 10.40
C ALA A 268 9.46 -10.39 10.16
N SER A 269 10.45 -10.06 9.32
CA SER A 269 10.82 -8.68 9.00
C SER A 269 9.78 -7.95 8.13
N SER A 270 9.03 -8.68 7.31
CA SER A 270 7.94 -8.12 6.48
C SER A 270 6.62 -7.91 7.24
N GLY A 271 6.56 -8.31 8.52
CA GLY A 271 5.43 -8.04 9.41
C GLY A 271 4.07 -8.52 8.87
N HIS A 272 3.09 -7.62 8.83
CA HIS A 272 1.70 -7.91 8.39
C HIS A 272 1.45 -7.77 6.88
N GLN A 273 2.50 -7.49 6.09
CA GLN A 273 2.37 -7.24 4.66
C GLN A 273 2.20 -8.54 3.85
N LEU A 274 2.78 -9.65 4.30
CA LEU A 274 2.62 -10.95 3.67
C LEU A 274 1.35 -11.66 4.18
N PRO A 275 0.44 -12.11 3.28
CA PRO A 275 -0.68 -12.96 3.67
C PRO A 275 -0.18 -14.19 4.43
N TYR A 276 -0.90 -14.60 5.48
CA TYR A 276 -0.58 -15.80 6.26
C TYR A 276 -0.44 -17.04 5.36
N GLU A 277 -1.39 -17.24 4.44
CA GLU A 277 -1.38 -18.33 3.46
C GLU A 277 -0.12 -18.34 2.57
N ASN A 278 0.34 -17.16 2.15
CA ASN A 278 1.55 -17.07 1.34
C ASN A 278 2.79 -17.47 2.15
N ARG A 279 2.89 -17.03 3.40
CA ARG A 279 3.99 -17.40 4.30
C ARG A 279 3.99 -18.91 4.53
N GLU A 280 2.85 -19.47 4.91
CA GLU A 280 2.71 -20.91 5.15
C GLU A 280 3.08 -21.73 3.91
N TYR A 281 2.58 -21.33 2.74
CA TYR A 281 2.94 -21.96 1.46
C TYR A 281 4.44 -21.94 1.19
N TRP A 282 5.10 -20.77 1.30
CA TRP A 282 6.54 -20.67 0.98
C TRP A 282 7.43 -21.33 2.04
N THR A 283 7.00 -21.37 3.31
CA THR A 283 7.66 -22.18 4.33
C THR A 283 7.58 -23.67 3.99
N ALA A 284 6.40 -24.17 3.63
CA ALA A 284 6.22 -25.58 3.24
C ALA A 284 7.06 -25.93 1.99
N VAL A 285 7.14 -25.04 1.00
CA VAL A 285 8.02 -25.21 -0.16
C VAL A 285 9.49 -25.32 0.26
N ALA A 286 9.95 -24.47 1.19
CA ALA A 286 11.33 -24.49 1.68
C ALA A 286 11.65 -25.79 2.44
N GLU A 287 10.72 -26.25 3.29
CA GLU A 287 10.84 -27.52 4.03
C GLU A 287 10.86 -28.73 3.10
N GLN A 288 10.06 -28.71 2.05
CA GLN A 288 10.05 -29.77 1.04
C GLN A 288 11.37 -29.83 0.27
N ILE A 289 11.90 -28.68 -0.17
CA ILE A 289 13.14 -28.60 -0.95
C ILE A 289 14.37 -28.94 -0.10
N SER A 290 14.40 -28.54 1.16
CA SER A 290 15.50 -28.87 2.08
C SER A 290 15.52 -30.33 2.52
N GLY A 291 14.46 -31.10 2.25
CA GLY A 291 14.28 -32.46 2.76
C GLY A 291 13.91 -32.51 4.25
N ALA A 292 13.65 -31.38 4.89
CA ALA A 292 13.19 -31.32 6.29
C ALA A 292 11.73 -31.79 6.45
N GLY A 293 10.93 -31.76 5.37
CA GLY A 293 9.52 -32.12 5.38
C GLY A 293 9.21 -33.60 5.63
N GLU A 294 10.16 -34.53 5.43
CA GLU A 294 9.98 -35.95 5.81
C GLU A 294 10.04 -36.18 7.34
N VAL A 295 10.55 -35.21 8.11
CA VAL A 295 10.65 -35.30 9.58
C VAL A 295 9.43 -34.70 10.28
N ALA A 296 8.55 -33.99 9.55
CA ALA A 296 7.46 -33.19 10.11
C ALA A 296 6.03 -33.71 9.84
N ARG A 297 5.87 -34.88 9.17
CA ARG A 297 4.60 -35.61 9.08
C ARG A 297 4.63 -36.87 9.92
#